data_AF-A0A8T4XU25-F1
#
_entry.id   AF-A0A8T4XU25-F1
#
_cell.length_a   1.000
_cell.length_b   1.000
_cell.length_c   1.000
_cell.angle_alpha   90.00
_cell.angle_beta   90.00
_cell.angle_gamma   90.00
#
_symmetry.space_group_name_H-M   'P 1'
#
loop_
_entity.id
_entity.type
_entity.pdbx_description
1 polymer ?
#
loop_
_entity_poly.entity_id
_entity_poly.type
_entity_poly.pdbx_seq_one_letter_code
_entity_poly.pdbx_strand_id
1 'polypeptide(L)'
;MSLKKELLRLLEEDEEFRFAAAGLLGLRELMEELRRLWMEVKALREDYNKRFEEHREELKNLRAEQEKLWMEVKALREDYNKRFEEHREELKNLRAEQEKLWMEVKALREDYNKRFEEHREELKNLRAEQEKLWMEVKALREGQEKLWENVTKLWEEVRELRRDFREMREEQRRLRASFETFGKALNVTFEHYTCSLVKLMLENMGYFDVEIDRRVLLHEGKIYEVNVFSEDPLVVGEVTLYLENLDEAKAELNKLSERIEIVEKLAGKKALLKLLAVGNASKNVLEYLKEECRRMNIKLIFGREFEILT
;
A
#
# COMPACT_ATOMS: atom_id res chain seq x y z
N MET A 1 121.06 -75.16 -98.55
CA MET A 1 120.10 -74.20 -97.96
C MET A 1 120.53 -73.91 -96.52
N SER A 2 120.15 -72.77 -95.93
CA SER A 2 120.43 -72.49 -94.51
C SER A 2 119.50 -73.32 -93.62
N LEU A 3 119.99 -73.91 -92.52
CA LEU A 3 119.23 -74.73 -91.56
C LEU A 3 117.90 -74.10 -91.12
N LYS A 4 117.85 -72.76 -91.03
CA LYS A 4 116.64 -72.00 -90.72
C LYS A 4 115.54 -72.15 -91.77
N LYS A 5 115.92 -72.18 -93.07
CA LYS A 5 114.96 -72.40 -94.16
C LYS A 5 114.42 -73.84 -94.14
N GLU A 6 115.27 -74.81 -93.80
CA GLU A 6 114.86 -76.21 -93.65
C GLU A 6 113.87 -76.38 -92.47
N LEU A 7 114.16 -75.78 -91.31
CA LEU A 7 113.29 -75.80 -90.13
C LEU A 7 111.91 -75.17 -90.38
N LEU A 8 111.87 -74.00 -91.02
CA LEU A 8 110.59 -73.36 -91.36
C LEU A 8 109.79 -74.19 -92.37
N ARG A 9 110.47 -74.77 -93.37
CA ARG A 9 109.84 -75.66 -94.34
C ARG A 9 109.26 -76.91 -93.68
N LEU A 10 109.99 -77.55 -92.76
CA LEU A 10 109.49 -78.69 -91.99
C LEU A 10 108.32 -78.31 -91.07
N LEU A 11 108.33 -77.12 -90.48
CA LEU A 11 107.17 -76.62 -89.72
C LEU A 11 105.93 -76.39 -90.60
N GLU A 12 106.09 -76.07 -91.88
CA GLU A 12 104.98 -75.85 -92.82
C GLU A 12 104.46 -77.15 -93.46
N GLU A 13 105.37 -78.00 -93.94
CA GLU A 13 105.07 -79.18 -94.76
C GLU A 13 104.94 -80.49 -93.94
N ASP A 14 105.65 -80.63 -92.82
CA ASP A 14 105.68 -81.85 -92.00
C ASP A 14 104.83 -81.69 -90.72
N GLU A 15 103.71 -82.40 -90.70
CA GLU A 15 102.75 -82.34 -89.60
C GLU A 15 103.30 -82.96 -88.30
N GLU A 16 104.04 -84.07 -88.36
CA GLU A 16 104.64 -84.72 -87.18
C GLU A 16 105.72 -83.83 -86.57
N PHE A 17 106.59 -83.26 -87.40
CA PHE A 17 107.63 -82.32 -86.94
C PHE A 17 107.03 -81.06 -86.33
N ARG A 18 105.97 -80.50 -86.96
CA ARG A 18 105.23 -79.34 -86.43
C ARG A 18 104.61 -79.63 -85.06
N PHE A 19 104.02 -80.81 -84.87
CA PHE A 19 103.45 -81.18 -83.57
C PHE A 19 104.51 -81.47 -82.51
N ALA A 20 105.63 -82.10 -82.87
CA ALA A 20 106.75 -82.32 -81.94
C ALA A 20 107.39 -81.00 -81.50
N ALA A 21 107.61 -80.07 -82.42
CA ALA A 21 108.08 -78.72 -82.12
C ALA A 21 107.08 -77.94 -81.25
N ALA A 22 105.78 -78.04 -81.53
CA ALA A 22 104.74 -77.43 -80.72
C ALA A 22 104.69 -78.00 -79.28
N GLY A 23 104.90 -79.30 -79.12
CA GLY A 23 105.03 -79.94 -77.81
C GLY A 23 106.27 -79.47 -77.04
N LEU A 24 107.45 -79.45 -77.67
CA LEU A 24 108.70 -78.98 -77.04
C LEU A 24 108.68 -77.50 -76.66
N LEU A 25 107.91 -76.68 -77.39
CA LEU A 25 107.73 -75.24 -77.13
C LEU A 25 106.61 -74.94 -76.13
N GLY A 26 105.96 -75.95 -75.54
CA GLY A 26 104.87 -75.77 -74.57
C GLY A 26 103.56 -75.24 -75.17
N LEU A 27 103.41 -75.29 -76.50
CA LEU A 27 102.22 -74.77 -77.18
C LEU A 27 100.97 -75.61 -76.88
N ARG A 28 101.11 -76.89 -76.50
CA ARG A 28 99.97 -77.73 -76.14
C ARG A 28 99.38 -77.29 -74.79
N GLU A 29 100.21 -77.07 -73.79
CA GLU A 29 99.86 -76.59 -72.46
C GLU A 29 99.22 -75.20 -72.53
N LEU A 30 99.82 -74.29 -73.31
CA LEU A 30 99.26 -72.96 -73.57
C LEU A 30 97.88 -73.03 -74.23
N MET A 31 97.66 -73.98 -75.15
CA MET A 31 96.35 -74.15 -75.79
C MET A 31 95.29 -74.74 -74.84
N GLU A 32 95.68 -75.59 -73.90
CA GLU A 32 94.79 -76.11 -72.86
C GLU A 32 94.41 -75.03 -71.84
N GLU A 33 95.38 -74.23 -71.39
CA GLU A 33 95.12 -73.05 -70.54
C GLU A 33 94.23 -72.04 -71.25
N LEU A 34 94.47 -71.77 -72.54
CA LEU A 34 93.64 -70.87 -73.33
C LEU A 34 92.19 -71.39 -73.43
N ARG A 35 91.99 -72.70 -73.61
CA ARG A 35 90.64 -73.30 -73.60
C ARG A 35 89.97 -73.18 -72.24
N ARG A 36 90.72 -73.40 -71.15
CA ARG A 36 90.20 -73.26 -69.79
C ARG A 36 89.79 -71.82 -69.48
N LEU A 37 90.66 -70.86 -69.79
CA LEU A 37 90.36 -69.43 -69.67
C LEU A 37 89.14 -69.05 -70.51
N TRP A 38 89.01 -69.59 -71.72
CA TRP A 38 87.85 -69.33 -72.56
C TRP A 38 86.55 -69.88 -71.94
N MET A 39 86.60 -71.07 -71.33
CA MET A 39 85.47 -71.63 -70.58
C MET A 39 85.12 -70.79 -69.35
N GLU A 40 86.12 -70.33 -68.59
CA GLU A 40 85.92 -69.46 -67.41
C GLU A 40 85.33 -68.10 -67.82
N VAL A 41 85.82 -67.48 -68.89
CA VAL A 41 85.27 -66.23 -69.44
C VAL A 41 83.82 -66.43 -69.91
N LYS A 42 83.51 -67.56 -70.54
CA LYS A 42 82.14 -67.88 -70.96
C LYS A 42 81.21 -68.04 -69.76
N ALA A 43 81.63 -68.79 -68.74
CA ALA A 43 80.85 -68.98 -67.51
C ALA A 43 80.62 -67.65 -66.77
N LEU A 44 81.67 -66.83 -66.62
CA LEU A 44 81.56 -65.50 -66.02
C LEU A 44 80.59 -64.60 -66.81
N ARG A 45 80.58 -64.68 -68.14
CA ARG A 45 79.66 -63.91 -68.98
C ARG A 45 78.22 -64.37 -68.80
N GLU A 46 77.99 -65.68 -68.71
CA GLU A 46 76.66 -66.25 -68.45
C GLU A 46 76.15 -65.83 -67.07
N ASP A 47 76.99 -65.94 -66.03
CA ASP A 47 76.67 -65.50 -64.67
C ASP A 47 76.39 -63.99 -64.59
N TYR A 48 77.23 -63.17 -65.25
CA TYR A 48 77.03 -61.73 -65.33
C TYR A 48 75.70 -61.39 -66.00
N ASN A 49 75.36 -62.03 -67.12
CA ASN A 49 74.10 -61.82 -67.82
C ASN A 49 72.90 -62.20 -66.93
N LYS A 50 72.99 -63.30 -66.19
CA LYS A 50 71.94 -63.72 -65.26
C LYS A 50 71.71 -62.69 -64.16
N ARG A 51 72.78 -62.26 -63.49
CA ARG A 51 72.71 -61.21 -62.45
C ARG A 51 72.22 -59.89 -62.99
N PHE A 52 72.61 -59.54 -64.22
CA PHE A 52 72.16 -58.32 -64.88
C PHE A 52 70.64 -58.35 -65.15
N GLU A 53 70.10 -59.49 -65.56
CA GLU A 53 68.66 -59.63 -65.76
C GLU A 53 67.91 -59.65 -64.42
N GLU A 54 68.44 -60.32 -63.39
CA GLU A 54 67.89 -60.28 -62.03
C GLU A 54 67.81 -58.84 -61.50
N HIS A 55 68.91 -58.08 -61.57
CA HIS A 55 68.92 -56.66 -61.18
C HIS A 55 67.99 -55.80 -62.02
N ARG A 56 67.83 -56.09 -63.31
CA ARG A 56 66.88 -55.37 -64.16
C ARG A 56 65.44 -55.59 -63.68
N GLU A 57 65.08 -56.82 -63.33
CA GLU A 57 63.76 -57.13 -62.78
C GLU A 57 63.55 -56.51 -61.39
N GLU A 58 64.55 -56.53 -60.51
CA GLU A 58 64.51 -55.80 -59.23
C GLU A 58 64.26 -54.29 -59.44
N LEU A 59 64.96 -53.68 -60.39
CA LEU A 59 64.78 -52.26 -60.72
C LEU A 59 63.37 -51.97 -61.27
N LYS A 60 62.78 -52.88 -62.05
CA LYS A 60 61.39 -52.74 -62.52
C LYS A 60 60.40 -52.83 -61.36
N ASN A 61 60.57 -53.80 -60.47
CA ASN A 61 59.71 -53.98 -59.31
C ASN A 61 59.79 -52.78 -58.36
N LEU A 62 60.99 -52.29 -58.05
CA LEU A 62 61.19 -51.09 -57.24
C LEU A 62 60.54 -49.86 -57.86
N ARG A 63 60.60 -49.69 -59.19
CA ARG A 63 59.91 -48.58 -59.86
C ARG A 63 58.39 -48.70 -59.75
N ALA A 64 57.85 -49.90 -59.90
CA ALA A 64 56.41 -50.15 -59.74
C ALA A 64 55.94 -49.89 -58.30
N GLU A 65 56.73 -50.28 -57.30
CA GLU A 65 56.45 -49.97 -55.89
C GLU A 65 56.53 -48.46 -55.61
N GLN A 66 57.55 -47.77 -56.13
CA GLN A 66 57.65 -46.31 -56.01
C GLN A 66 56.45 -45.60 -56.63
N GLU A 67 55.95 -46.07 -57.78
CA GLU A 67 54.77 -45.51 -58.42
C GLU A 67 53.50 -45.69 -57.56
N LYS A 68 53.31 -46.88 -56.97
CA LYS A 68 52.22 -47.14 -56.01
C LYS A 68 52.30 -46.21 -54.80
N LEU A 69 53.48 -46.08 -54.19
CA LEU A 69 53.70 -45.18 -53.06
C LEU A 69 53.39 -43.72 -53.43
N TRP A 70 53.78 -43.29 -54.64
CA TRP A 70 53.44 -41.95 -55.12
C TRP A 70 51.94 -41.73 -55.26
N MET A 71 51.20 -42.73 -55.76
CA MET A 71 49.74 -42.66 -55.83
C MET A 71 49.11 -42.58 -54.43
N GLU A 72 49.58 -43.38 -53.47
CA GLU A 72 49.10 -43.34 -52.08
C GLU A 72 49.37 -41.99 -51.42
N VAL A 73 50.59 -41.45 -51.56
CA VAL A 73 50.95 -40.13 -51.04
C VAL A 73 50.07 -39.03 -51.65
N LYS A 74 49.79 -39.11 -52.95
CA LYS A 74 48.90 -38.15 -53.62
C LYS A 74 47.47 -38.24 -53.09
N ALA A 75 46.94 -39.46 -52.96
CA ALA A 75 45.59 -39.69 -52.43
C ALA A 75 45.46 -39.21 -50.97
N LEU A 76 46.44 -39.50 -50.12
CA LEU A 76 46.49 -39.01 -48.74
C LEU A 76 46.53 -37.49 -48.67
N ARG A 77 47.28 -36.85 -49.57
CA ARG A 77 47.35 -35.38 -49.64
C ARG A 77 46.03 -34.76 -50.08
N GLU A 78 45.32 -35.39 -51.02
CA GLU A 78 43.99 -34.96 -51.45
C GLU A 78 42.97 -35.11 -50.32
N ASP A 79 42.94 -36.24 -49.61
CA ASP A 79 42.06 -36.46 -48.46
C ASP A 79 42.37 -35.47 -47.32
N TYR A 80 43.66 -35.26 -47.01
CA TYR A 80 44.09 -34.28 -46.00
C TYR A 80 43.61 -32.87 -46.35
N ASN A 81 43.78 -32.42 -47.60
CA ASN A 81 43.34 -31.11 -48.04
C ASN A 81 41.82 -30.95 -47.92
N LYS A 82 41.06 -32.01 -48.26
CA LYS A 82 39.61 -31.99 -48.16
C LYS A 82 39.16 -31.84 -46.70
N ARG A 83 39.69 -32.66 -45.79
CA ARG A 83 39.39 -32.57 -44.35
C ARG A 83 39.83 -31.23 -43.76
N PHE A 84 40.96 -30.68 -44.21
CA PHE A 84 41.43 -29.38 -43.78
C PHE A 84 40.47 -28.26 -44.18
N GLU A 85 39.91 -28.31 -45.38
CA GLU A 85 38.92 -27.33 -45.83
C GLU A 85 37.58 -27.49 -45.09
N GLU A 86 37.14 -28.73 -44.85
CA GLU A 86 35.96 -29.03 -44.03
C GLU A 86 36.11 -28.44 -42.61
N HIS A 87 37.24 -28.70 -41.93
CA HIS A 87 37.53 -28.12 -40.63
C HIS A 87 37.63 -26.59 -40.64
N ARG A 88 38.16 -26.00 -41.71
CA ARG A 88 38.21 -24.54 -41.85
C ARG A 88 36.80 -23.95 -41.90
N GLU A 89 35.89 -24.56 -42.65
CA GLU A 89 34.51 -24.08 -42.75
C GLU A 89 33.75 -24.31 -41.43
N GLU A 90 33.96 -25.45 -40.75
CA GLU A 90 33.44 -25.69 -39.40
C GLU A 90 33.89 -24.61 -38.41
N LEU A 91 35.19 -24.27 -38.39
CA LEU A 91 35.72 -23.22 -37.51
C LEU A 91 35.12 -21.84 -37.82
N LYS A 92 34.86 -21.55 -39.09
CA LYS A 92 34.21 -20.31 -39.51
C LYS A 92 32.75 -20.26 -39.08
N ASN A 93 32.01 -21.36 -39.22
CA ASN A 93 30.63 -21.46 -38.76
C ASN A 93 30.54 -21.33 -37.23
N LEU A 94 31.41 -22.03 -36.50
CA LEU A 94 31.49 -21.91 -35.04
C LEU A 94 31.79 -20.48 -34.59
N ARG A 95 32.68 -19.76 -35.27
CA ARG A 95 32.95 -18.34 -34.97
C ARG A 95 31.72 -17.46 -35.22
N ALA A 96 31.01 -17.68 -36.32
CA ALA A 96 29.79 -16.93 -36.63
C ALA A 96 28.68 -17.20 -35.61
N GLU A 97 28.53 -18.45 -35.15
CA GLU A 97 27.61 -18.82 -34.08
C GLU A 97 28.01 -18.18 -32.74
N GLN A 98 29.29 -18.21 -32.38
CA GLN A 98 29.79 -17.53 -31.18
C GLN A 98 29.52 -16.03 -31.22
N GLU A 99 29.68 -15.38 -32.37
CA GLU A 99 29.39 -13.96 -32.53
C GLU A 99 27.91 -13.64 -32.33
N LYS A 100 27.00 -14.47 -32.88
CA LYS A 100 25.56 -14.36 -32.64
C LYS A 100 25.22 -14.51 -31.16
N LEU A 101 25.76 -15.54 -30.50
CA LEU A 101 25.57 -15.75 -29.06
C LEU A 101 26.07 -14.55 -28.25
N TRP A 102 27.21 -13.96 -28.61
CA TRP A 102 27.71 -12.76 -27.95
C TRP A 102 26.77 -11.57 -28.10
N MET A 103 26.17 -11.37 -29.28
CA MET A 103 25.17 -10.32 -29.51
C MET A 103 23.92 -10.55 -28.66
N GLU A 104 23.42 -11.78 -28.58
CA GLU A 104 22.27 -12.14 -27.75
C GLU A 104 22.54 -11.92 -26.26
N VAL A 105 23.70 -12.36 -25.76
CA VAL A 105 24.12 -12.13 -24.37
C VAL A 105 24.22 -10.64 -24.07
N LYS A 106 24.75 -9.84 -25.00
CA LYS A 106 24.84 -8.39 -24.85
C LYS A 106 23.45 -7.75 -24.78
N ALA A 107 22.55 -8.13 -25.67
CA ALA A 107 21.18 -7.62 -25.70
C ALA A 107 20.40 -8.00 -24.43
N LEU A 108 20.51 -9.26 -23.97
CA LEU A 108 19.91 -9.71 -22.72
C LEU A 108 20.45 -8.93 -21.51
N ARG A 109 21.75 -8.62 -21.51
CA ARG A 109 22.36 -7.83 -20.43
C ARG A 109 21.87 -6.38 -20.44
N GLU A 110 21.69 -5.79 -21.61
CA GLU A 110 21.10 -4.45 -21.76
C GLU A 110 19.64 -4.42 -21.29
N ASP A 111 18.81 -5.39 -21.69
CA ASP A 111 17.41 -5.50 -21.25
C ASP A 111 17.32 -5.73 -19.73
N TYR A 112 18.15 -6.63 -19.19
CA TYR A 112 18.22 -6.88 -17.74
C TYR A 112 18.57 -5.60 -16.97
N ASN A 113 19.58 -4.85 -17.40
CA ASN A 113 19.99 -3.61 -16.74
C ASN A 113 18.87 -2.56 -16.77
N LYS A 114 18.13 -2.46 -17.89
CA LYS A 114 17.01 -1.53 -18.01
C LYS A 114 15.89 -1.89 -17.02
N ARG A 115 15.45 -3.15 -17.01
CA ARG A 115 14.43 -3.64 -16.06
C ARG A 115 14.86 -3.50 -14.61
N PHE A 116 16.14 -3.71 -14.33
CA PHE A 116 16.70 -3.55 -13.00
C PHE A 116 16.62 -2.10 -12.51
N GLU A 117 16.91 -1.12 -13.38
CA GLU A 117 16.79 0.29 -13.03
C GLU A 117 15.32 0.72 -12.88
N GLU A 118 14.42 0.22 -13.73
CA GLU A 118 12.97 0.41 -13.59
C GLU A 118 12.46 -0.12 -12.23
N HIS A 119 12.79 -1.36 -11.87
CA HIS A 119 12.46 -1.94 -10.56
C HIS A 119 13.05 -1.15 -9.40
N ARG A 120 14.29 -0.66 -9.53
CA ARG A 120 14.92 0.16 -8.50
C ARG A 120 14.15 1.46 -8.28
N GLU A 121 13.68 2.10 -9.34
CA GLU A 121 12.91 3.34 -9.24
C GLU A 121 11.51 3.11 -8.66
N GLU A 122 10.82 2.03 -9.06
CA GLU A 122 9.56 1.61 -8.44
C GLU A 122 9.71 1.38 -6.93
N LEU A 123 10.79 0.70 -6.51
CA LEU A 123 11.08 0.49 -5.08
C LEU A 123 11.34 1.80 -4.33
N LYS A 124 11.98 2.80 -4.95
CA LYS A 124 12.14 4.13 -4.34
C LYS A 124 10.80 4.82 -4.16
N ASN A 125 9.95 4.80 -5.20
CA ASN A 125 8.63 5.42 -5.16
C ASN A 125 7.74 4.77 -4.08
N LEU A 126 7.70 3.44 -4.03
CA LEU A 126 6.98 2.70 -2.99
C LEU A 126 7.45 3.05 -1.58
N ARG A 127 8.77 3.19 -1.37
CA ARG A 127 9.31 3.62 -0.07
C ARG A 127 8.87 5.03 0.29
N ALA A 128 8.91 5.97 -0.66
CA ALA A 128 8.46 7.33 -0.45
C ALA A 128 6.96 7.41 -0.15
N GLU A 129 6.13 6.59 -0.81
CA GLU A 129 4.70 6.48 -0.52
C GLU A 129 4.44 5.87 0.86
N GLN A 130 5.17 4.82 1.24
CA GLN A 130 5.09 4.26 2.58
C GLN A 130 5.46 5.27 3.67
N GLU A 131 6.49 6.10 3.43
CA GLU A 131 6.88 7.15 4.37
C GLU A 131 5.78 8.20 4.55
N LYS A 132 5.12 8.62 3.46
CA LYS A 132 3.95 9.52 3.52
C LYS A 132 2.81 8.90 4.32
N LEU A 133 2.48 7.64 4.06
CA LEU A 133 1.43 6.92 4.82
C LEU A 133 1.78 6.84 6.30
N TRP A 134 3.04 6.61 6.66
CA TRP A 134 3.48 6.63 8.06
C TRP A 134 3.27 7.99 8.72
N MET A 135 3.57 9.09 8.00
CA MET A 135 3.30 10.43 8.50
C MET A 135 1.81 10.69 8.71
N GLU A 136 0.96 10.28 7.76
CA GLU A 136 -0.50 10.41 7.88
C GLU A 136 -1.05 9.60 9.06
N VAL A 137 -0.62 8.34 9.21
CA VAL A 137 -1.01 7.48 10.34
C VAL A 137 -0.58 8.11 11.67
N LYS A 138 0.63 8.68 11.73
CA LYS A 138 1.09 9.38 12.93
C LYS A 138 0.23 10.60 13.25
N ALA A 139 -0.08 11.43 12.25
CA ALA A 139 -0.92 12.62 12.43
C ALA A 139 -2.35 12.24 12.86
N LEU A 140 -2.92 11.17 12.29
CA LEU A 140 -4.22 10.64 12.71
C LEU A 140 -4.19 10.17 14.16
N ARG A 141 -3.11 9.50 14.57
CA ARG A 141 -2.94 9.03 15.94
C ARG A 141 -2.85 10.19 16.95
N GLU A 142 -2.07 11.22 16.62
CA GLU A 142 -2.01 12.46 17.42
C GLU A 142 -3.37 13.17 17.48
N GLY A 143 -4.12 13.18 16.36
CA GLY A 143 -5.48 13.70 16.32
C GLY A 143 -6.46 12.92 17.21
N GLN A 144 -6.37 11.59 17.21
CA GLN A 144 -7.18 10.73 18.09
C GLN A 144 -6.86 10.95 19.57
N GLU A 145 -5.59 11.13 19.92
CA GLU A 145 -5.17 11.39 21.30
C GLU A 145 -5.77 12.71 21.82
N LYS A 146 -5.70 13.78 21.03
CA LYS A 146 -6.34 15.07 21.35
C LYS A 146 -7.86 14.95 21.48
N LEU A 147 -8.50 14.15 20.64
CA LEU A 147 -9.94 13.88 20.75
C LEU A 147 -10.25 13.17 22.07
N TRP A 148 -9.45 12.18 22.48
CA TRP A 148 -9.60 11.49 23.76
C TRP A 148 -9.44 12.42 24.96
N GLU A 149 -8.47 13.34 24.92
CA GLU A 149 -8.31 14.37 25.95
C GLU A 149 -9.55 15.26 26.05
N ASN A 150 -10.07 15.73 24.92
CA ASN A 150 -11.27 16.57 24.88
C ASN A 150 -12.50 15.83 25.39
N VAL A 151 -12.68 14.56 25.00
CA VAL A 151 -13.77 13.71 25.52
C VAL A 151 -13.65 13.54 27.03
N THR A 152 -12.44 13.37 27.56
CA THR A 152 -12.19 13.25 29.00
C THR A 152 -12.60 14.53 29.74
N LYS A 153 -12.19 15.70 29.23
CA LYS A 153 -12.59 17.00 29.79
C LYS A 153 -14.11 17.20 29.76
N LEU A 154 -14.77 16.86 28.65
CA LEU A 154 -16.23 16.92 28.54
C LEU A 154 -16.92 16.03 29.59
N TRP A 155 -16.37 14.84 29.88
CA TRP A 155 -16.90 13.98 30.94
C TRP A 155 -16.74 14.59 32.33
N GLU A 156 -15.64 15.29 32.59
CA GLU A 156 -15.43 16.05 33.84
C GLU A 156 -16.44 17.19 33.96
N GLU A 157 -16.61 18.01 32.92
CA GLU A 157 -17.60 19.09 32.89
C GLU A 157 -19.03 18.57 33.10
N VAL A 158 -19.40 17.49 32.42
CA VAL A 158 -20.71 16.84 32.60
C VAL A 158 -20.88 16.32 34.03
N ARG A 159 -19.80 15.82 34.66
CA ARG A 159 -19.84 15.35 36.04
C ARG A 159 -20.07 16.51 37.01
N GLU A 160 -19.40 17.64 36.83
CA GLU A 160 -19.61 18.85 37.64
C GLU A 160 -21.00 19.44 37.43
N LEU A 161 -21.47 19.57 36.20
CA LEU A 161 -22.84 20.01 35.91
C LEU A 161 -23.89 19.12 36.60
N ARG A 162 -23.66 17.80 36.64
CA ARG A 162 -24.52 16.87 37.37
C ARG A 162 -24.45 17.06 38.88
N ARG A 163 -23.32 17.52 39.43
CA ARG A 163 -23.16 17.86 40.85
C ARG A 163 -23.92 19.13 41.18
N ASP A 164 -23.70 20.20 40.43
CA ASP A 164 -24.38 21.48 40.59
C ASP A 164 -25.90 21.32 40.48
N PHE A 165 -26.36 20.53 39.50
CA PHE A 165 -27.79 20.25 39.35
C PHE A 165 -28.39 19.50 40.55
N ARG A 166 -27.63 18.59 41.18
CA ARG A 166 -28.07 17.91 42.39
C ARG A 166 -28.14 18.87 43.58
N GLU A 167 -27.13 19.70 43.77
CA GLU A 167 -27.08 20.71 44.83
C GLU A 167 -28.25 21.69 44.71
N MET A 168 -28.49 22.23 43.50
CA MET A 168 -29.64 23.09 43.22
C MET A 168 -30.97 22.40 43.53
N ARG A 169 -31.13 21.11 43.20
CA ARG A 169 -32.36 20.36 43.53
C ARG A 169 -32.54 20.17 45.02
N GLU A 170 -31.47 20.03 45.79
CA GLU A 170 -31.53 19.96 47.25
C GLU A 170 -31.88 21.32 47.86
N GLU A 171 -31.30 22.40 47.37
CA GLU A 171 -31.65 23.77 47.79
C GLU A 171 -33.11 24.09 47.50
N GLN A 172 -33.60 23.78 46.30
CA GLN A 172 -35.02 23.94 45.95
C GLN A 172 -35.93 23.15 46.89
N ARG A 173 -35.55 21.93 47.31
CA ARG A 173 -36.31 21.14 48.28
C ARG A 173 -36.31 21.79 49.67
N ARG A 174 -35.16 22.28 50.13
CA ARG A 174 -35.04 22.96 51.43
C ARG A 174 -35.84 24.25 51.47
N LEU A 175 -35.75 25.08 50.42
CA LEU A 175 -36.55 26.29 50.27
C LEU A 175 -38.04 25.97 50.35
N ARG A 176 -38.52 24.97 49.60
CA ARG A 176 -39.94 24.54 49.67
C ARG A 176 -40.37 24.16 51.09
N ALA A 177 -39.58 23.36 51.80
CA ALA A 177 -39.89 22.95 53.18
C ALA A 177 -39.90 24.12 54.17
N SER A 178 -38.99 25.09 54.00
CA SER A 178 -38.98 26.33 54.78
C SER A 178 -40.22 27.16 54.51
N PHE A 179 -40.64 27.33 53.25
CA PHE A 179 -41.87 28.05 52.92
C PHE A 179 -43.11 27.39 53.51
N GLU A 180 -43.18 26.05 53.50
CA GLU A 180 -44.28 25.29 54.09
C GLU A 180 -44.36 25.48 55.62
N THR A 181 -43.21 25.51 56.29
CA THR A 181 -43.13 25.73 57.75
C THR A 181 -43.42 27.19 58.14
N PHE A 182 -42.91 28.18 57.39
CA PHE A 182 -43.22 29.59 57.61
C PHE A 182 -44.72 29.90 57.42
N GLY A 183 -45.36 29.32 56.41
CA GLY A 183 -46.80 29.47 56.18
C GLY A 183 -47.65 28.94 57.34
N LYS A 184 -47.24 27.81 57.96
CA LYS A 184 -47.93 27.23 59.13
C LYS A 184 -47.73 28.05 60.41
N ALA A 185 -46.56 28.69 60.60
CA ALA A 185 -46.20 29.37 61.85
C ALA A 185 -46.82 30.77 62.02
N LEU A 186 -47.06 31.50 60.93
CA LEU A 186 -47.45 32.91 60.99
C LEU A 186 -48.97 33.16 60.87
N ASN A 187 -49.80 32.10 60.83
CA ASN A 187 -51.26 32.17 60.63
C ASN A 187 -51.66 33.09 59.44
N VAL A 188 -50.84 33.05 58.40
CA VAL A 188 -50.87 33.94 57.25
C VAL A 188 -52.02 33.56 56.35
N THR A 189 -52.86 34.52 55.96
CA THR A 189 -53.93 34.30 55.00
C THR A 189 -53.35 33.91 53.63
N PHE A 190 -54.11 33.16 52.84
CA PHE A 190 -53.70 32.76 51.48
C PHE A 190 -53.33 33.97 50.58
N GLU A 191 -53.95 35.12 50.83
CA GLU A 191 -53.60 36.41 50.21
C GLU A 191 -52.19 36.86 50.55
N HIS A 192 -51.81 36.90 51.83
CA HIS A 192 -50.48 37.35 52.25
C HIS A 192 -49.37 36.38 51.82
N TYR A 193 -49.68 35.09 51.69
CA TYR A 193 -48.76 34.15 51.04
C TYR A 193 -48.57 34.51 49.56
N THR A 194 -49.67 34.76 48.84
CA THR A 194 -49.62 35.12 47.42
C THR A 194 -48.81 36.39 47.20
N CYS A 195 -49.00 37.44 48.01
CA CYS A 195 -48.19 38.66 47.95
C CYS A 195 -46.69 38.37 48.14
N SER A 196 -46.35 37.52 49.12
CA SER A 196 -44.96 37.14 49.40
C SER A 196 -44.31 36.37 48.24
N LEU A 197 -45.05 35.43 47.63
CA LEU A 197 -44.58 34.68 46.46
C LEU A 197 -44.34 35.61 45.26
N VAL A 198 -45.26 36.55 45.04
CA VAL A 198 -45.14 37.52 43.95
C VAL A 198 -43.95 38.44 44.18
N LYS A 199 -43.67 38.86 45.41
CA LYS A 199 -42.48 39.65 45.74
C LYS A 199 -41.20 38.92 45.36
N LEU A 200 -41.09 37.65 45.74
CA LEU A 200 -39.95 36.80 45.36
C LEU A 200 -39.82 36.61 43.84
N MET A 201 -40.95 36.51 43.12
CA MET A 201 -40.94 36.42 41.66
C MET A 201 -40.38 37.70 41.02
N LEU A 202 -40.74 38.87 41.55
CA LEU A 202 -40.24 40.16 41.09
C LEU A 202 -38.75 40.34 41.39
N GLU A 203 -38.28 39.93 42.57
CA GLU A 203 -36.86 39.96 42.93
C GLU A 203 -36.01 39.10 41.98
N ASN A 204 -36.48 37.90 41.63
CA ASN A 204 -35.82 37.04 40.63
C ASN A 204 -35.82 37.64 39.22
N MET A 205 -36.77 38.54 38.92
CA MET A 205 -36.82 39.30 37.67
C MET A 205 -35.97 40.58 37.73
N GLY A 206 -35.27 40.83 38.84
CA GLY A 206 -34.40 42.00 39.03
C GLY A 206 -35.07 43.23 39.65
N TYR A 207 -36.31 43.10 40.12
CA TYR A 207 -37.04 44.17 40.81
C TYR A 207 -36.95 43.99 42.33
N PHE A 208 -36.11 44.79 42.98
CA PHE A 208 -35.89 44.76 44.43
C PHE A 208 -36.74 45.83 45.13
N ASP A 209 -36.99 45.65 46.44
CA ASP A 209 -37.72 46.59 47.31
C ASP A 209 -39.14 46.95 46.84
N VAL A 210 -39.81 46.02 46.16
CA VAL A 210 -41.19 46.21 45.69
C VAL A 210 -42.19 46.09 46.84
N GLU A 211 -43.08 47.09 46.98
CA GLU A 211 -44.26 47.02 47.84
C GLU A 211 -45.40 46.30 47.12
N ILE A 212 -45.95 45.28 47.77
CA ILE A 212 -47.09 44.50 47.28
C ILE A 212 -48.14 44.44 48.38
N ASP A 213 -49.26 45.10 48.14
CA ASP A 213 -50.35 45.21 49.10
C ASP A 213 -51.71 45.17 48.40
N ARG A 214 -52.77 45.05 49.20
CA ARG A 214 -54.14 45.20 48.73
C ARG A 214 -54.43 46.66 48.43
N ARG A 215 -54.97 46.97 47.26
CA ARG A 215 -55.34 48.34 46.86
C ARG A 215 -56.82 48.48 46.60
N VAL A 216 -57.41 49.57 47.09
CA VAL A 216 -58.79 49.97 46.79
C VAL A 216 -58.76 51.13 45.78
N LEU A 217 -59.52 51.01 44.70
CA LEU A 217 -59.56 51.93 43.57
C LEU A 217 -60.98 52.46 43.40
N LEU A 218 -61.11 53.76 43.13
CA LEU A 218 -62.37 54.40 42.79
C LEU A 218 -62.37 54.74 41.30
N HIS A 219 -63.26 54.11 40.53
CA HIS A 219 -63.38 54.36 39.09
C HIS A 219 -64.86 54.45 38.69
N GLU A 220 -65.25 55.53 38.01
CA GLU A 220 -66.64 55.78 37.57
C GLU A 220 -67.70 55.63 38.70
N GLY A 221 -67.36 56.05 39.91
CA GLY A 221 -68.24 55.97 41.08
C GLY A 221 -68.39 54.58 41.70
N LYS A 222 -67.67 53.57 41.21
CA LYS A 222 -67.61 52.21 41.78
C LYS A 222 -66.27 51.98 42.50
N ILE A 223 -66.33 51.19 43.57
CA ILE A 223 -65.16 50.77 44.36
C ILE A 223 -64.71 49.40 43.87
N TYR A 224 -63.43 49.31 43.46
CA TYR A 224 -62.77 48.06 43.08
C TYR A 224 -61.66 47.76 44.06
N GLU A 225 -61.62 46.53 44.52
CA GLU A 225 -60.55 46.04 45.38
C GLU A 225 -59.61 45.17 44.55
N VAL A 226 -58.31 45.26 44.78
CA VAL A 226 -57.32 44.39 44.12
C VAL A 226 -56.53 43.72 45.22
N ASN A 227 -56.54 42.38 45.26
CA ASN A 227 -55.94 41.62 46.37
C ASN A 227 -54.41 41.71 46.35
N VAL A 228 -53.80 41.67 45.16
CA VAL A 228 -52.35 41.76 44.97
C VAL A 228 -52.07 42.91 44.01
N PHE A 229 -51.50 43.99 44.51
CA PHE A 229 -51.21 45.17 43.72
C PHE A 229 -49.80 45.70 43.98
N SER A 230 -49.11 46.11 42.92
CA SER A 230 -47.91 46.94 42.99
C SER A 230 -47.94 48.03 41.92
N GLU A 231 -47.50 49.24 42.24
CA GLU A 231 -47.51 50.37 41.30
C GLU A 231 -46.28 50.37 40.39
N ASP A 232 -45.13 49.96 40.91
CA ASP A 232 -43.88 49.86 40.15
C ASP A 232 -43.00 48.68 40.61
N PRO A 233 -42.84 47.62 39.78
CA PRO A 233 -43.51 47.42 38.50
C PRO A 233 -45.03 47.20 38.66
N LEU A 234 -45.82 47.50 37.62
CA LEU A 234 -47.27 47.35 37.70
C LEU A 234 -47.67 45.88 37.80
N VAL A 235 -48.22 45.46 38.93
CA VAL A 235 -48.69 44.10 39.16
C VAL A 235 -50.15 44.12 39.59
N VAL A 236 -50.94 43.22 39.02
CA VAL A 236 -52.37 43.07 39.34
C VAL A 236 -52.69 41.61 39.53
N GLY A 237 -53.28 41.26 40.67
CA GLY A 237 -53.67 39.90 40.97
C GLY A 237 -54.92 39.77 41.81
N GLU A 238 -55.61 38.67 41.56
CA GLU A 238 -56.78 38.23 42.31
C GLU A 238 -56.47 36.96 43.09
N VAL A 239 -57.03 36.85 44.30
CA VAL A 239 -56.84 35.69 45.16
C VAL A 239 -58.20 35.10 45.53
N THR A 240 -58.39 33.82 45.24
CA THR A 240 -59.62 33.08 45.54
C THR A 240 -59.28 31.80 46.30
N LEU A 241 -59.99 31.52 47.40
CA LEU A 241 -59.71 30.35 48.24
C LEU A 241 -60.24 29.04 47.66
N TYR A 242 -61.45 29.06 47.10
CA TYR A 242 -62.16 27.87 46.61
C TYR A 242 -62.92 28.21 45.33
N LEU A 243 -62.81 27.35 44.32
CA LEU A 243 -63.60 27.39 43.08
C LEU A 243 -64.19 26.00 42.82
N GLU A 244 -65.51 25.86 42.96
CA GLU A 244 -66.18 24.56 42.91
C GLU A 244 -66.61 24.17 41.49
N ASN A 245 -67.00 25.15 40.67
CA ASN A 245 -67.55 24.95 39.33
C ASN A 245 -66.98 25.92 38.28
N LEU A 246 -67.27 25.65 37.01
CA LEU A 246 -66.76 26.43 35.88
C LEU A 246 -67.34 27.85 35.82
N ASP A 247 -68.54 28.07 36.36
CA ASP A 247 -69.18 29.38 36.33
C ASP A 247 -68.53 30.33 37.34
N GLU A 248 -68.18 29.84 38.54
CA GLU A 248 -67.35 30.56 39.51
C GLU A 248 -65.97 30.89 38.94
N ALA A 249 -65.34 29.94 38.26
CA ALA A 249 -64.03 30.16 37.62
C ALA A 249 -64.08 31.25 36.53
N LYS A 250 -65.13 31.25 35.72
CA LYS A 250 -65.40 32.30 34.73
C LYS A 250 -65.64 33.65 35.40
N ALA A 251 -66.43 33.68 36.47
CA ALA A 251 -66.73 34.90 37.20
C ALA A 251 -65.46 35.54 37.78
N GLU A 252 -64.57 34.75 38.39
CA GLU A 252 -63.30 35.26 38.93
C GLU A 252 -62.33 35.71 37.83
N LEU A 253 -62.24 35.01 36.70
CA LEU A 253 -61.44 35.47 35.56
C LEU A 253 -61.96 36.79 34.98
N ASN A 254 -63.27 36.95 34.87
CA ASN A 254 -63.90 38.19 34.39
C ASN A 254 -63.61 39.36 35.35
N LYS A 255 -63.73 39.11 36.66
CA LYS A 255 -63.44 40.08 37.72
C LYS A 255 -61.97 40.53 37.71
N LEU A 256 -61.04 39.59 37.56
CA LEU A 256 -59.61 39.92 37.39
C LEU A 256 -59.38 40.72 36.11
N SER A 257 -60.02 40.36 35.01
CA SER A 257 -59.88 41.07 33.73
C SER A 257 -60.36 42.51 33.81
N GLU A 258 -61.52 42.74 34.41
CA GLU A 258 -62.06 44.07 34.67
C GLU A 258 -61.09 44.91 35.51
N ARG A 259 -60.53 44.32 36.58
CA ARG A 259 -59.55 45.00 37.45
C ARG A 259 -58.25 45.33 36.72
N ILE A 260 -57.74 44.42 35.90
CA ILE A 260 -56.55 44.67 35.06
C ILE A 260 -56.80 45.85 34.13
N GLU A 261 -57.94 45.88 33.44
CA GLU A 261 -58.26 46.98 32.52
C GLU A 261 -58.35 48.32 33.24
N ILE A 262 -59.01 48.38 34.39
CA ILE A 262 -59.12 49.60 35.19
C ILE A 262 -57.74 50.06 35.68
N VAL A 263 -56.95 49.14 36.23
CA VAL A 263 -55.61 49.47 36.74
C VAL A 263 -54.69 49.95 35.62
N GLU A 264 -54.66 49.27 34.47
CA GLU A 264 -53.84 49.66 33.33
C GLU A 264 -54.25 51.05 32.78
N LYS A 265 -55.56 51.36 32.76
CA LYS A 265 -56.07 52.68 32.38
C LYS A 265 -55.65 53.78 33.36
N LEU A 266 -55.77 53.52 34.67
CA LEU A 266 -55.40 54.48 35.71
C LEU A 266 -53.88 54.73 35.79
N ALA A 267 -53.07 53.67 35.61
CA ALA A 267 -51.62 53.74 35.69
C ALA A 267 -50.96 54.18 34.37
N GLY A 268 -51.69 54.15 33.24
CA GLY A 268 -51.17 54.52 31.92
C GLY A 268 -50.10 53.56 31.37
N LYS A 269 -49.89 52.40 31.99
CA LYS A 269 -48.93 51.35 31.57
C LYS A 269 -49.57 49.97 31.64
N LYS A 270 -49.06 49.03 30.84
CA LYS A 270 -49.47 47.61 30.91
C LYS A 270 -48.92 46.95 32.16
N ALA A 271 -49.68 46.04 32.76
CA ALA A 271 -49.22 45.29 33.91
C ALA A 271 -48.06 44.36 33.48
N LEU A 272 -46.94 44.43 34.20
CA LEU A 272 -45.79 43.54 34.02
C LEU A 272 -46.20 42.10 34.34
N LEU A 273 -46.95 41.93 35.43
CA LEU A 273 -47.41 40.63 35.90
C LEU A 273 -48.90 40.68 36.22
N LYS A 274 -49.64 39.75 35.62
CA LYS A 274 -51.07 39.50 35.85
C LYS A 274 -51.18 38.12 36.47
N LEU A 275 -51.91 37.96 37.56
CA LEU A 275 -51.98 36.66 38.23
C LEU A 275 -53.36 36.36 38.83
N LEU A 276 -53.68 35.07 38.86
CA LEU A 276 -54.83 34.52 39.57
C LEU A 276 -54.31 33.45 40.53
N ALA A 277 -54.53 33.62 41.83
CA ALA A 277 -54.18 32.64 42.84
C ALA A 277 -55.41 31.90 43.33
N VAL A 278 -55.41 30.57 43.20
CA VAL A 278 -56.54 29.70 43.56
C VAL A 278 -56.10 28.66 44.59
N GLY A 279 -56.69 28.72 45.78
CA GLY A 279 -56.30 27.85 46.89
C GLY A 279 -56.70 26.39 46.69
N ASN A 280 -57.92 26.14 46.20
CA ASN A 280 -58.41 24.81 45.87
C ASN A 280 -59.44 24.89 44.73
N ALA A 281 -59.40 23.93 43.81
CA ALA A 281 -60.36 23.79 42.72
C ALA A 281 -60.47 22.33 42.30
N SER A 282 -61.63 21.94 41.77
CA SER A 282 -61.80 20.61 41.16
C SER A 282 -60.89 20.45 39.93
N LYS A 283 -60.52 19.21 39.58
CA LYS A 283 -59.61 18.92 38.46
C LYS A 283 -60.07 19.55 37.14
N ASN A 284 -61.37 19.49 36.85
CA ASN A 284 -61.97 20.07 35.65
C ASN A 284 -61.88 21.60 35.63
N VAL A 285 -62.05 22.25 36.79
CA VAL A 285 -61.91 23.71 36.92
C VAL A 285 -60.44 24.12 36.77
N LEU A 286 -59.50 23.35 37.33
CA LEU A 286 -58.08 23.62 37.20
C LEU A 286 -57.59 23.51 35.76
N GLU A 287 -58.02 22.49 35.01
CA GLU A 287 -57.70 22.34 33.59
C GLU A 287 -58.22 23.53 32.77
N TYR A 288 -59.47 23.95 33.01
CA TYR A 288 -60.06 25.14 32.40
C TYR A 288 -59.25 26.42 32.72
N LEU A 289 -58.92 26.66 33.99
CA LEU A 289 -58.15 27.82 34.41
C LEU A 289 -56.76 27.85 33.78
N LYS A 290 -56.08 26.69 33.66
CA LYS A 290 -54.76 26.59 33.00
C LYS A 290 -54.82 27.05 31.55
N GLU A 291 -55.85 26.63 30.81
CA GLU A 291 -56.01 27.01 29.40
C GLU A 291 -56.34 28.50 29.24
N GLU A 292 -57.32 29.00 30.01
CA GLU A 292 -57.76 30.40 29.91
C GLU A 292 -56.72 31.39 30.42
N CYS A 293 -56.06 31.11 31.55
CA CYS A 293 -54.99 31.96 32.06
C CYS A 293 -53.83 32.08 31.06
N ARG A 294 -53.41 30.97 30.42
CA ARG A 294 -52.39 31.01 29.35
C ARG A 294 -52.83 31.86 28.17
N ARG A 295 -54.07 31.72 27.72
CA ARG A 295 -54.64 32.51 26.61
C ARG A 295 -54.62 34.01 26.91
N MET A 296 -54.85 34.39 28.17
CA MET A 296 -54.94 35.79 28.62
C MET A 296 -53.62 36.37 29.13
N ASN A 297 -52.53 35.59 29.08
CA ASN A 297 -51.23 35.93 29.69
C ASN A 297 -51.34 36.27 31.19
N ILE A 298 -52.15 35.49 31.90
CA ILE A 298 -52.31 35.55 33.36
C ILE A 298 -51.56 34.35 33.95
N LYS A 299 -50.75 34.59 34.97
CA LYS A 299 -50.03 33.55 35.68
C LYS A 299 -50.96 32.91 36.72
N LEU A 300 -51.28 31.64 36.51
CA LEU A 300 -52.09 30.86 37.47
C LEU A 300 -51.19 30.32 38.58
N ILE A 301 -51.58 30.60 39.81
CA ILE A 301 -50.94 30.12 41.03
C ILE A 301 -51.94 29.17 41.71
N PHE A 302 -51.63 27.88 41.87
CA PHE A 302 -52.60 26.89 42.35
C PHE A 302 -52.12 26.06 43.55
N GLY A 303 -53.01 25.86 44.52
CA GLY A 303 -52.85 24.96 45.66
C GLY A 303 -52.35 25.67 46.93
N ARG A 304 -52.59 25.05 48.10
CA ARG A 304 -52.02 25.52 49.40
C ARG A 304 -50.53 25.21 49.58
N GLU A 305 -49.95 24.41 48.68
CA GLU A 305 -48.51 24.06 48.60
C GLU A 305 -47.88 24.38 47.22
N PHE A 306 -48.55 25.22 46.43
CA PHE A 306 -48.12 25.85 45.17
C PHE A 306 -47.32 25.00 44.16
N GLU A 307 -48.01 24.55 43.11
CA GLU A 307 -47.38 24.31 41.80
C GLU A 307 -47.51 25.60 40.96
N ILE A 308 -46.38 26.22 40.61
CA ILE A 308 -46.38 27.30 39.61
C ILE A 308 -46.50 26.63 38.24
N LEU A 309 -47.68 26.75 37.65
CA LEU A 309 -48.01 26.16 36.36
C LEU A 309 -47.79 27.23 35.29
N THR A 310 -46.61 27.20 34.65
CA THR A 310 -46.34 28.00 33.45
C THR A 310 -47.04 27.42 32.23
#